data_AF-A0A2I0NDU9-F1
#
_entry.id   AF-A0A2I0NDU9-F1
#
_cell.length_a   1.000
_cell.length_b   1.000
_cell.length_c   1.000
_cell.angle_alpha   90.00
_cell.angle_beta   90.00
_cell.angle_gamma   90.00
#
_symmetry.space_group_name_H-M   'P 1'
#
loop_
_entity.id
_entity.type
_entity.pdbx_description
1 polymer ?
#
loop_
_entity_poly.entity_id
_entity_poly.type
_entity_poly.pdbx_seq_one_letter_code
_entity_poly.pdbx_strand_id
1 'polypeptide(L)' 'DVLNKVGQLAEADVLLSGQIAGNRQRNALIERVYYQVSFQLVSLTTSKVLWMDQMDIIKEVPIKRMNAR' A
#
# COMPACT_ATOMS: atom_id res chain seq x y z
N ASP A 1 -11.17 -8.82 -11.84
CA ASP A 1 -11.80 -10.14 -12.08
C ASP A 1 -10.83 -11.33 -12.02
N VAL A 2 -9.57 -11.19 -12.46
CA VAL A 2 -8.56 -12.28 -12.44
C VAL A 2 -8.21 -12.75 -11.01
N LEU A 3 -8.07 -11.85 -10.03
CA LEU A 3 -7.73 -12.20 -8.65
C LEU A 3 -8.79 -13.10 -7.97
N ASN A 4 -10.07 -12.84 -8.22
CA ASN A 4 -11.16 -13.67 -7.69
C ASN A 4 -11.12 -15.08 -8.30
N LYS A 5 -10.80 -15.18 -9.59
CA LYS A 5 -10.66 -16.47 -10.28
C LYS A 5 -9.48 -17.29 -9.73
N VAL A 6 -8.35 -16.66 -9.42
CA VAL A 6 -7.19 -17.35 -8.81
C VAL A 6 -7.51 -17.82 -7.39
N GLY A 7 -8.19 -17.00 -6.57
CA GLY A 7 -8.61 -17.40 -5.23
C GLY A 7 -9.60 -18.58 -5.23
N GLN A 8 -10.56 -18.58 -6.16
CA GLN A 8 -11.51 -19.69 -6.33
C GLN A 8 -10.84 -20.98 -6.81
N LEU A 9 -9.84 -20.88 -7.69
CA LEU A 9 -9.05 -22.05 -8.15
C LEU A 9 -8.14 -22.62 -7.06
N ALA A 10 -7.79 -21.83 -6.05
CA ALA A 10 -6.97 -22.25 -4.92
C ALA A 10 -7.80 -22.78 -3.73
N GLU A 11 -9.11 -22.98 -3.90
CA GLU A 11 -10.06 -23.38 -2.84
C GLU A 11 -9.99 -22.44 -1.61
N ALA A 12 -9.69 -21.16 -1.81
CA ALA A 12 -9.61 -20.19 -0.73
C ALA A 12 -11.00 -19.64 -0.38
N ASP A 13 -11.29 -19.50 0.91
CA ASP A 13 -12.53 -18.86 1.40
C ASP A 13 -12.46 -17.33 1.37
N VAL A 14 -11.24 -16.78 1.42
CA VAL A 14 -10.96 -15.36 1.62
C VAL A 14 -9.78 -14.91 0.77
N LEU A 15 -9.91 -13.71 0.20
CA LEU A 15 -8.87 -13.02 -0.53
C LEU A 15 -8.41 -11.80 0.28
N LEU A 16 -7.13 -11.74 0.61
CA LEU A 16 -6.49 -10.51 1.09
C LEU A 16 -5.86 -9.80 -0.12
N SER A 17 -6.32 -8.59 -0.40
CA SER A 17 -5.74 -7.71 -1.41
C SER A 17 -5.28 -6.41 -0.76
N GLY A 18 -4.36 -5.71 -1.41
CA GLY A 18 -3.90 -4.41 -0.93
C GLY A 18 -3.29 -3.57 -2.04
N GLN A 19 -3.23 -2.27 -1.80
CA GLN A 19 -2.62 -1.31 -2.71
C GLN A 19 -1.65 -0.42 -1.93
N ILE A 20 -0.55 -0.06 -2.60
CA ILE A 20 0.42 0.91 -2.09
C ILE A 20 0.43 2.09 -3.05
N ALA A 21 0.12 3.28 -2.53
CA ALA A 21 0.30 4.54 -3.22
C ALA A 21 1.44 5.32 -2.55
N GLY A 22 2.39 5.78 -3.36
CA GLY A 22 3.54 6.55 -2.87
C GLY A 22 3.54 7.95 -3.45
N ASN A 23 3.83 8.95 -2.62
CA ASN A 23 4.14 10.30 -3.06
C ASN A 23 5.46 10.77 -2.41
N ARG A 24 6.26 11.49 -3.18
CA ARG A 24 7.53 12.06 -2.72
C ARG A 24 7.50 13.56 -2.89
N GLN A 25 7.68 14.28 -1.79
CA GLN A 25 7.78 15.73 -1.78
C GLN A 25 9.18 16.12 -1.34
N ARG A 26 9.82 17.02 -2.08
CA ARG A 26 11.17 17.49 -1.79
C ARG A 26 11.17 19.00 -1.65
N ASN A 27 11.75 19.52 -0.57
CA ASN A 27 12.06 20.93 -0.43
C ASN A 27 13.59 21.14 -0.31
N ALA A 28 14.05 22.35 0.01
CA ALA A 28 15.47 22.68 0.06
C ALA A 28 16.26 22.00 1.21
N LEU A 29 15.57 21.44 2.22
CA LEU A 29 16.17 20.94 3.46
C LEU A 29 15.82 19.47 3.73
N ILE A 30 14.62 19.04 3.33
CA ILE A 30 14.00 17.77 3.69
C ILE A 30 13.35 17.15 2.45
N GLU A 31 13.51 15.85 2.32
CA GLU A 31 12.72 14.99 1.45
C GLU A 31 11.70 14.22 2.31
N ARG A 32 10.42 14.38 1.99
CA ARG A 32 9.33 13.62 2.62
C ARG A 32 8.84 12.55 1.66
N VAL A 33 8.77 11.33 2.15
CA VAL A 33 8.18 10.21 1.43
C VAL A 33 6.94 9.76 2.18
N TYR A 34 5.81 9.82 1.48
CA TYR A 34 4.49 9.43 1.97
C TYR A 34 4.12 8.12 1.30
N TYR A 35 3.74 7.12 2.09
CA TYR A 35 3.13 5.90 1.60
C TYR A 35 1.75 5.75 2.24
N GLN A 36 0.74 5.57 1.40
CA GLN A 36 -0.58 5.14 1.82
C GLN A 36 -0.71 3.68 1.43
N VAL A 37 -0.92 2.83 2.43
CA VAL A 37 -1.10 1.39 2.24
C VAL A 37 -2.53 1.04 2.64
N SER A 38 -3.28 0.43 1.74
CA SER A 38 -4.63 -0.07 2.01
C SER A 38 -4.68 -1.58 1.88
N PHE A 39 -5.49 -2.20 2.73
CA PHE A 39 -5.75 -3.64 2.72
C PHE A 39 -7.25 -3.89 2.71
N GLN A 40 -7.66 -4.96 2.02
CA GLN A 40 -9.04 -5.40 1.94
C GLN A 40 -9.09 -6.93 2.03
N LEU A 41 -9.92 -7.44 2.93
CA LEU A 41 -10.23 -8.85 3.05
C LEU A 41 -11.62 -9.10 2.47
N VAL A 42 -11.71 -9.98 1.47
CA VAL A 42 -12.96 -10.26 0.73
C VAL A 42 -13.29 -11.74 0.82
N SER A 43 -14.51 -12.08 1.24
CA SER A 43 -15.03 -13.45 1.15
C SER A 43 -15.22 -13.82 -0.32
N LEU A 44 -14.60 -14.90 -0.77
CA LEU A 44 -14.72 -15.37 -2.15
C LEU A 44 -16.07 -16.05 -2.42
N THR A 45 -16.70 -16.60 -1.38
CA THR A 45 -18.04 -17.22 -1.43
C THR A 45 -19.15 -16.18 -1.58
N THR A 46 -19.07 -15.08 -0.82
CA THR A 46 -20.14 -14.06 -0.78
C THR A 46 -19.80 -12.79 -1.58
N SER A 47 -18.56 -12.67 -2.06
CA SER A 47 -18.01 -11.43 -2.64
C SER A 47 -18.10 -10.21 -1.73
N LYS A 48 -18.29 -10.40 -0.41
CA LYS A 48 -18.40 -9.32 0.56
C LYS A 48 -17.05 -8.96 1.14
N VAL A 49 -16.86 -7.68 1.40
CA VAL A 49 -15.73 -7.16 2.19
C VAL A 49 -15.96 -7.51 3.64
N LEU A 50 -15.02 -8.25 4.23
CA LEU A 50 -15.06 -8.66 5.64
C LEU A 50 -14.30 -7.67 6.52
N TRP A 51 -13.23 -7.09 5.99
CA TRP A 51 -12.38 -6.15 6.70
C TRP A 51 -11.65 -5.23 5.71
N MET A 52 -11.39 -4.01 6.14
CA MET A 52 -10.60 -3.04 5.39
C MET A 52 -9.87 -2.14 6.38
N ASP A 53 -8.62 -1.82 6.07
CA ASP A 53 -7.82 -0.89 6.86
C ASP A 53 -6.88 -0.11 5.97
N GLN A 54 -6.46 1.05 6.46
CA GLN A 54 -5.57 1.96 5.77
C GLN A 54 -4.57 2.55 6.76
N MET A 55 -3.31 2.52 6.37
CA MET A 55 -2.22 3.13 7.14
C MET A 55 -1.45 4.13 6.29
N ASP A 56 -1.08 5.24 6.92
CA ASP A 56 -0.23 6.27 6.34
C ASP A 56 1.15 6.21 7.00
N ILE A 57 2.19 6.04 6.19
CA ILE A 57 3.58 5.99 6.62
C ILE A 57 4.28 7.22 6.06
N ILE A 58 4.82 8.05 6.95
CA ILE A 58 5.55 9.27 6.59
C ILE A 58 7.00 9.10 7.01
N LYS A 59 7.91 9.25 6.07
CA LYS A 59 9.36 9.27 6.33
C LYS A 59 9.95 10.60 5.89
N GLU A 60 10.54 11.32 6.83
CA GLU A 60 11.32 12.52 6.55
C GLU A 60 12.81 12.16 6.48
N VAL A 61 13.50 12.60 5.44
CA VAL A 61 14.93 12.40 5.23
C VAL A 61 15.58 13.76 5.01
N PRO A 62 16.52 14.20 5.86
CA PRO A 62 17.24 15.45 5.64
C PRO A 62 18.14 15.32 4.40
N ILE A 63 18.13 16.33 3.55
CA ILE A 63 18.96 16.36 2.34
C ILE A 63 20.38 16.71 2.77
N LYS A 64 21.26 15.69 2.82
CA LYS A 64 22.70 15.94 3.01
C LYS A 64 23.21 16.70 1.79
N ARG A 65 23.57 17.97 1.95
CA ARG A 65 24.38 18.70 0.96
C ARG A 65 25.72 17.99 0.91
N MET A 66 25.97 17.23 -0.15
CA MET A 66 27.34 16.86 -0.49
C MET A 66 28.03 18.17 -0.86
N ASN A 67 28.86 18.68 0.06
CA ASN A 67 29.83 19.71 -0.31
C ASN A 67 30.71 19.10 -1.38
N ALA A 68 30.52 19.50 -2.63
CA ALA A 68 31.49 19.26 -3.68
C ALA A 68 32.79 19.93 -3.22
N ARG A 69 33.81 19.11 -2.99
CA ARG A 69 35.17 19.58 -2.75
C ARG A 69 35.73 20.19 -4.04
#